data_AF-A0A315ZW56-F1
#
_entry.id   AF-A0A315ZW56-F1
#
_cell.length_a   1.000
_cell.length_b   1.000
_cell.length_c   1.000
_cell.angle_alpha   90.00
_cell.angle_beta   90.00
_cell.angle_gamma   90.00
#
_symmetry.space_group_name_H-M   'P 1'
#
loop_
_entity.id
_entity.type
_entity.pdbx_description
1 polymer ?
#
loop_
_entity_poly.entity_id
_entity_poly.type
_entity_poly.pdbx_seq_one_letter_code
_entity_poly.pdbx_strand_id
1 'polypeptide(L)' 'MGKVKLQKGSEEFEMFQDYWKLLQENWVVEDTGAYWEKVLADSDAFYQKYQTAFSKDLTLAYISELERKTKHE' A
#
# COMPACT_ATOMS: atom_id res chain seq x y z
N MET A 1 21.56 17.65 8.24
CA MET A 1 20.93 16.32 8.18
C MET A 1 21.68 15.48 7.15
N GLY A 2 22.11 14.26 7.52
CA GLY A 2 22.77 13.34 6.60
C GLY A 2 21.77 12.72 5.61
N LYS A 3 22.22 12.41 4.40
CA LYS A 3 21.43 11.65 3.42
C LYS A 3 21.76 10.17 3.58
N VAL A 4 20.74 9.35 3.83
CA VAL A 4 20.86 7.89 3.76
C VAL A 4 20.41 7.46 2.37
N LYS A 5 21.20 6.64 1.69
CA LYS A 5 20.79 6.01 0.43
C LYS A 5 20.10 4.69 0.78
N LEU A 6 18.81 4.59 0.47
CA LEU A 6 18.10 3.32 0.50
C LEU A 6 18.62 2.48 -0.67
N GLN A 7 19.47 1.51 -0.38
CA GLN A 7 20.08 0.68 -1.41
C GLN A 7 19.12 -0.40 -1.86
N LYS A 8 19.23 -0.81 -3.12
CA LYS A 8 18.49 -1.96 -3.63
C LYS A 8 18.79 -3.19 -2.76
N GLY A 9 17.75 -3.86 -2.28
CA GLY A 9 17.85 -4.98 -1.35
C GLY A 9 17.80 -4.59 0.13
N SER A 10 17.68 -3.29 0.46
CA SER A 10 17.27 -2.90 1.81
C SER A 10 15.76 -3.07 1.97
N GLU A 11 15.34 -3.33 3.21
CA GLU A 11 13.93 -3.51 3.54
C GLU A 11 13.08 -2.32 3.10
N GLU A 12 13.54 -1.08 3.34
CA GLU A 12 12.79 0.11 2.96
C GLU A 12 12.70 0.28 1.45
N PHE A 13 13.78 -0.02 0.71
CA PHE A 13 13.75 0.05 -0.75
C PHE A 13 12.73 -0.93 -1.30
N GLU A 14 12.74 -2.17 -0.83
CA GLU A 14 11.78 -3.20 -1.24
C GLU A 14 10.35 -2.82 -0.84
N MET A 15 10.16 -2.31 0.37
CA MET A 15 8.86 -1.85 0.89
C MET A 15 8.25 -0.77 0.02
N PHE A 16 9.01 0.27 -0.35
CA PHE A 16 8.48 1.30 -1.24
C PHE A 16 8.22 0.78 -2.65
N GLN A 17 9.03 -0.16 -3.13
CA GLN A 17 8.81 -0.77 -4.44
C GLN A 17 7.52 -1.61 -4.47
N ASP A 18 7.26 -2.38 -3.42
CA ASP A 18 6.04 -3.20 -3.31
C ASP A 18 4.81 -2.36 -2.99
N TYR A 19 4.94 -1.30 -2.18
CA TYR A 19 3.89 -0.32 -1.97
C TYR A 19 3.48 0.37 -3.28
N TRP A 20 4.46 0.69 -4.14
CA TRP A 20 4.18 1.25 -5.46
C TRP A 20 3.40 0.28 -6.35
N LYS A 21 3.74 -1.02 -6.33
CA LYS A 21 2.97 -2.04 -7.07
C LYS A 21 1.55 -2.17 -6.53
N LEU A 22 1.39 -2.21 -5.21
CA LEU A 22 0.08 -2.27 -4.54
C LEU A 22 -0.85 -1.15 -5.00
N LEU A 23 -0.31 0.08 -5.08
CA LEU A 23 -1.03 1.23 -5.63
C LEU A 23 -1.43 0.98 -7.08
N GLN A 24 -0.49 0.59 -7.95
CA GLN A 24 -0.76 0.39 -9.38
C GLN A 24 -1.82 -0.68 -9.66
N GLU A 25 -1.80 -1.78 -8.90
CA GLU A 25 -2.72 -2.91 -9.10
C GLU A 25 -4.17 -2.60 -8.72
N ASN A 26 -4.39 -1.58 -7.90
CA ASN A 26 -5.69 -1.30 -7.31
C ASN A 26 -6.12 0.18 -7.48
N TRP A 27 -5.39 0.99 -8.26
CA TRP A 27 -5.65 2.44 -8.40
C TRP A 27 -6.93 2.79 -9.14
N VAL A 28 -7.41 1.87 -9.98
CA VAL A 28 -8.70 1.94 -10.66
C VAL A 28 -9.71 1.32 -9.71
N VAL A 29 -10.56 2.16 -9.13
CA VAL A 29 -11.47 1.75 -8.07
C VAL A 29 -12.74 1.19 -8.68
N GLU A 30 -13.18 0.04 -8.20
CA GLU A 30 -14.46 -0.56 -8.54
C GLU A 30 -15.30 -0.63 -7.27
N ASP A 31 -16.52 -0.05 -7.26
CA ASP A 31 -17.40 -0.10 -6.09
C ASP A 31 -18.12 -1.47 -5.99
N THR A 32 -17.32 -2.53 -5.87
CA THR A 32 -17.78 -3.90 -5.71
C THR A 32 -17.16 -4.53 -4.47
N GLY A 33 -17.90 -5.42 -3.80
CA GLY A 33 -17.37 -6.14 -2.64
C GLY A 33 -16.11 -6.95 -2.97
N ALA A 34 -16.05 -7.54 -4.16
CA ALA A 34 -14.90 -8.34 -4.62
C ALA A 34 -13.62 -7.50 -4.76
N TYR A 35 -13.73 -6.26 -5.25
CA TYR A 35 -12.62 -5.32 -5.29
C TYR A 35 -12.11 -5.01 -3.88
N TRP A 36 -13.01 -4.70 -2.94
CA TRP A 36 -12.64 -4.37 -1.57
C TRP A 36 -12.03 -5.55 -0.82
N GLU A 37 -12.52 -6.76 -1.03
CA GLU A 37 -11.91 -7.99 -0.50
C GLU A 37 -10.48 -8.17 -1.03
N LYS A 38 -10.24 -7.94 -2.33
CA LYS A 38 -8.90 -7.97 -2.93
C LYS A 38 -7.99 -6.90 -2.33
N VAL A 39 -8.45 -5.65 -2.24
CA VAL A 39 -7.69 -4.53 -1.66
C VAL A 39 -7.26 -4.84 -0.23
N LEU A 40 -8.16 -5.40 0.60
CA LEU A 40 -7.86 -5.78 1.97
C LEU A 40 -6.86 -6.94 2.03
N ALA A 41 -7.00 -7.95 1.17
CA ALA A 41 -6.07 -9.07 1.10
C ALA A 41 -4.66 -8.63 0.69
N ASP A 42 -4.53 -7.79 -0.34
CA ASP A 42 -3.24 -7.27 -0.80
C ASP A 42 -2.60 -6.36 0.26
N SER A 43 -3.42 -5.56 0.93
CA SER A 43 -3.03 -4.67 2.03
C SER A 43 -2.50 -5.43 3.24
N ASP A 44 -3.16 -6.52 3.63
CA ASP A 44 -2.69 -7.39 4.71
C ASP A 44 -1.41 -8.11 4.29
N ALA A 45 -1.33 -8.65 3.07
CA ALA A 45 -0.10 -9.28 2.57
C ALA A 45 1.10 -8.32 2.58
N PHE A 46 0.91 -7.06 2.18
CA PHE A 46 1.94 -6.02 2.29
C PHE A 46 2.35 -5.78 3.75
N TYR A 47 1.39 -5.62 4.66
CA TYR A 47 1.70 -5.41 6.07
C TYR A 47 2.41 -6.62 6.69
N GLN A 48 1.95 -7.85 6.42
CA GLN A 48 2.56 -9.08 6.94
C GLN A 48 4.00 -9.29 6.44
N LYS A 49 4.37 -8.74 5.28
CA LYS A 49 5.74 -8.84 4.77
C LYS A 49 6.74 -8.01 5.58
N TYR A 50 6.34 -6.84 6.07
CA TYR A 50 7.25 -5.89 6.75
C TYR A 50 7.00 -5.77 8.25
N GLN A 51 5.74 -5.89 8.70
CA GLN A 51 5.30 -5.87 10.10
C GLN A 51 5.85 -4.69 10.94
N THR A 52 6.02 -3.52 10.31
CA THR A 52 6.45 -2.30 11.00
C THR A 52 5.27 -1.37 11.26
N ALA A 53 5.40 -0.48 12.25
CA ALA A 53 4.42 0.58 12.46
C ALA A 53 4.26 1.45 11.20
N PHE A 54 5.36 1.68 10.48
CA PHE A 54 5.35 2.49 9.28
C PHE A 54 4.63 1.80 8.12
N SER A 55 4.84 0.49 7.89
CA SER A 55 4.10 -0.24 6.85
C SER A 55 2.61 -0.29 7.16
N LYS A 56 2.23 -0.41 8.44
CA LYS A 56 0.82 -0.32 8.87
C LYS A 56 0.19 1.01 8.52
N ASP A 57 0.86 2.12 8.85
CA ASP A 57 0.34 3.47 8.59
C ASP A 57 0.20 3.73 7.08
N LEU A 58 1.14 3.24 6.27
CA LEU A 58 1.04 3.28 4.80
C LEU A 58 -0.20 2.53 4.30
N THR A 59 -0.45 1.31 4.79
CA THR A 59 -1.64 0.53 4.43
C THR A 59 -2.94 1.27 4.77
N LEU A 60 -3.03 1.86 5.96
CA LEU A 60 -4.23 2.60 6.38
C LEU A 60 -4.46 3.86 5.53
N ALA A 61 -3.39 4.60 5.24
CA ALA A 61 -3.46 5.78 4.38
C ALA A 61 -3.89 5.42 2.95
N TYR A 62 -3.39 4.30 2.43
CA TYR A 62 -3.75 3.76 1.13
C TYR A 62 -5.24 3.39 1.04
N ILE A 63 -5.76 2.57 1.98
CA ILE A 63 -7.18 2.18 1.99
C ILE A 63 -8.07 3.42 2.10
N SER A 64 -7.71 4.37 2.97
CA SER A 64 -8.46 5.63 3.13
C SER A 64 -8.52 6.44 1.84
N GLU A 65 -7.47 6.40 1.01
CA GLU A 65 -7.45 7.09 -0.27
C GLU A 65 -8.35 6.43 -1.32
N LEU A 66 -8.36 5.09 -1.36
CA LEU A 66 -9.28 4.36 -2.23
C LEU A 66 -10.74 4.66 -1.85
N GLU A 67 -11.06 4.70 -0.55
CA GLU A 67 -12.43 5.03 -0.11
C GLU A 67 -12.83 6.46 -0.50
N ARG A 68 -11.89 7.41 -0.45
CA ARG A 68 -12.12 8.78 -0.93
C ARG A 68 -12.43 8.78 -2.43
N LYS A 69 -11.68 8.03 -3.23
CA LYS A 69 -11.91 7.91 -4.67
C LYS A 69 -13.28 7.33 -4.98
N THR A 70 -13.70 6.25 -4.31
CA THR A 70 -15.04 5.66 -4.50
C THR A 70 -16.18 6.62 -4.19
N LYS A 71 -16.02 7.51 -3.20
CA LYS A 71 -17.05 8.48 -2.79
C LYS A 71 -17.10 9.75 -3.64
N HIS A 72 -16.08 10.00 -4.45
CA HIS A 72 -15.93 11.22 -5.26
C HIS A 72 -15.96 10.99 -6.78
N GLU A 73 -16.12 9.74 -7.23
CA GLU A 73 -16.55 9.37 -8.59
C GLU A 73 -18.08 9.20 -8.66
#